data_AF-A0A966N2Z2-F1
#
_entry.id   AF-A0A966N2Z2-F1
#
_cell.length_a   1.000
_cell.length_b   1.000
_cell.length_c   1.000
_cell.angle_alpha   90.00
_cell.angle_beta   90.00
_cell.angle_gamma   90.00
#
_symmetry.space_group_name_H-M   'P 1'
#
loop_
_entity.id
_entity.type
_entity.pdbx_description
1 polymer ?
#
loop_
_entity_poly.entity_id
_entity_poly.type
_entity_poly.pdbx_seq_one_letter_code
_entity_poly.pdbx_strand_id
1 'polypeptide(L)'
;LLKELERQKFALNQLKHAKEVDQEKLASTMMELEHASAQVNASVIKPNALIGENEWLNAIRTRLHTPGGTSPIDLPGFYAWRHSPASSRRELLQKFIYPMLPWQEACHLFLRLLRESGESKEVLAHQGSFQQAPSGKVYQLMRITLEDPSLFAEISANKYLVSIRLLKCEQDLKPTLINQDIPFKLTFCQF
;
A
#
# COMPACT_ATOMS: atom_id res chain seq x y z
N LEU A 1 7.43 4.79 9.32
CA LEU A 1 8.25 4.16 8.28
C LEU A 1 9.64 3.81 8.79
N LEU A 2 10.52 4.77 9.08
CA LEU A 2 11.90 4.48 9.58
C LEU A 2 11.94 3.50 10.76
N LYS A 3 11.11 3.72 11.80
CA LYS A 3 10.99 2.79 12.94
C LYS A 3 10.64 1.36 12.54
N GLU A 4 9.85 1.21 11.48
CA GLU A 4 9.40 -0.09 11.00
C GLU A 4 10.47 -0.76 10.13
N LEU A 5 11.20 0.01 9.30
CA LEU A 5 12.39 -0.50 8.61
C LEU A 5 13.44 -1.00 9.60
N GLU A 6 13.66 -0.28 10.70
CA GLU A 6 14.55 -0.73 11.79
C GLU A 6 14.05 -2.01 12.46
N ARG A 7 12.74 -2.16 12.65
CA ARG A 7 12.15 -3.41 13.17
C ARG A 7 12.41 -4.59 12.21
N GLN A 8 12.22 -4.37 10.91
CA GLN A 8 12.50 -5.39 9.89
C GLN A 8 13.99 -5.75 9.85
N LYS A 9 14.87 -4.75 9.90
CA LYS A 9 16.32 -4.93 9.99
C LYS A 9 16.72 -5.76 11.21
N PHE A 10 16.13 -5.46 12.38
CA PHE A 10 16.40 -6.21 13.61
C PHE A 10 15.96 -7.67 13.51
N ALA A 11 14.78 -7.94 12.96
CA ALA A 11 14.28 -9.31 12.76
C ALA A 11 15.17 -10.10 11.79
N LEU A 12 15.57 -9.51 10.65
CA LEU A 12 16.46 -10.16 9.68
C LEU A 12 17.86 -10.42 10.24
N ASN A 13 18.40 -9.55 11.10
CA ASN A 13 19.68 -9.77 11.76
C ASN A 13 19.72 -11.05 12.61
N GLN A 14 18.57 -11.49 13.15
CA GLN A 14 18.49 -12.74 13.92
C GLN A 14 18.72 -13.98 13.05
N LEU A 15 18.54 -13.87 11.73
CA LEU A 15 18.70 -14.96 10.77
C LEU A 15 20.14 -15.11 10.25
N LYS A 16 21.06 -14.20 10.63
CA LYS A 16 22.44 -14.14 10.12
C LYS A 16 23.27 -15.40 10.36
N HIS A 17 22.90 -16.20 11.37
CA HIS A 17 23.60 -17.45 11.70
C HIS A 17 22.78 -18.71 11.39
N ALA A 18 21.58 -18.56 10.81
CA ALA A 18 20.74 -19.68 10.46
C ALA A 18 21.27 -20.40 9.21
N LYS A 19 21.58 -21.69 9.33
CA LYS A 19 22.14 -22.51 8.24
C LYS A 19 21.16 -22.76 7.10
N GLU A 20 19.87 -22.65 7.38
CA GLU A 20 18.78 -22.87 6.41
C GLU A 20 18.45 -21.62 5.58
N VAL A 21 19.12 -20.50 5.85
CA VAL A 21 18.85 -19.20 5.21
C VAL A 21 19.91 -18.91 4.16
N ASP A 22 19.44 -18.47 2.98
CA ASP A 22 20.28 -17.92 1.91
C ASP A 22 20.95 -16.61 2.40
N GLN A 23 22.25 -16.70 2.67
CA GLN A 23 23.03 -15.60 3.24
C GLN A 23 23.29 -14.48 2.23
N GLU A 24 23.34 -14.78 0.93
CA GLU A 24 23.55 -13.75 -0.10
C GLU A 24 22.30 -12.89 -0.23
N LYS A 25 21.12 -13.53 -0.30
CA LYS A 25 19.84 -12.82 -0.35
C LYS A 25 19.59 -12.01 0.92
N LEU A 26 19.93 -12.56 2.08
CA LEU A 26 19.84 -11.84 3.36
C LEU A 26 20.73 -10.58 3.35
N ALA A 27 22.00 -10.71 2.95
CA ALA A 27 22.93 -9.59 2.88
C ALA A 27 22.46 -8.50 1.91
N SER A 28 21.98 -8.86 0.72
CA SER A 28 21.42 -7.92 -0.25
C SER A 28 20.22 -7.16 0.33
N THR A 29 19.29 -7.88 0.96
CA THR A 29 18.09 -7.28 1.57
C THR A 29 18.44 -6.32 2.70
N MET A 30 19.43 -6.67 3.52
CA MET A 30 19.93 -5.81 4.59
C MET A 30 20.57 -4.52 4.04
N MET A 31 21.34 -4.62 2.95
CA MET A 31 21.90 -3.44 2.27
C MET A 31 20.82 -2.54 1.68
N GLU A 32 19.77 -3.11 1.08
CA GLU A 32 18.61 -2.35 0.58
C GLU A 32 17.90 -1.59 1.71
N LEU A 33 17.72 -2.22 2.88
CA LEU A 33 17.13 -1.58 4.06
C LEU A 33 17.98 -0.41 4.57
N GLU A 34 19.29 -0.60 4.67
CA GLU A 34 20.21 0.46 5.09
C GLU A 34 20.22 1.62 4.11
N HIS A 35 20.26 1.33 2.81
CA HIS A 35 20.22 2.35 1.77
C HIS A 35 18.92 3.15 1.83
N ALA A 36 17.76 2.49 1.88
CA ALA A 36 16.46 3.16 1.95
C ALA A 36 16.33 4.03 3.22
N SER A 37 16.76 3.52 4.37
CA SER A 37 16.79 4.29 5.63
C SER A 37 17.71 5.51 5.54
N ALA A 38 18.89 5.37 4.93
CA ALA A 38 19.83 6.48 4.73
C ALA A 38 19.26 7.55 3.81
N GLN A 39 18.65 7.18 2.68
CA GLN A 39 18.02 8.12 1.74
C GLN A 39 16.87 8.91 2.39
N VAL A 40 16.03 8.24 3.18
CA VAL A 40 14.95 8.90 3.92
C VAL A 40 15.51 9.83 5.01
N ASN A 41 16.54 9.43 5.75
CA ASN A 41 17.17 10.29 6.76
C ASN A 41 17.92 11.50 6.15
N ALA A 42 18.53 11.31 4.98
CA ALA A 42 19.20 12.38 4.24
C ALA A 42 18.23 13.38 3.60
N SER A 43 16.93 13.07 3.57
CA SER A 43 15.91 13.96 3.01
C SER A 43 15.73 15.18 3.92
N VAL A 44 16.39 16.28 3.56
CA VAL A 44 16.34 17.57 4.30
C VAL A 44 14.98 18.25 4.18
N ILE A 45 14.32 18.09 3.04
CA ILE A 45 13.02 18.71 2.74
C ILE A 45 11.90 17.74 3.13
N LYS A 46 10.87 18.23 3.83
CA LYS A 46 9.66 17.42 4.07
C LYS A 46 9.09 16.97 2.72
N PRO A 47 8.72 15.69 2.55
CA PRO A 47 8.35 15.14 1.24
C PRO A 47 7.24 15.90 0.51
N ASN A 48 6.36 16.59 1.25
CA ASN A 48 5.25 17.38 0.69
C ASN A 48 5.49 18.90 0.65
N ALA A 49 6.66 19.41 1.05
CA ALA A 49 6.91 20.84 1.16
C ALA A 49 6.76 21.55 -0.20
N LEU A 50 7.41 21.03 -1.25
CA LEU A 50 7.33 21.63 -2.59
C LEU A 50 5.90 21.66 -3.14
N ILE A 51 5.05 20.70 -2.75
CA ILE A 51 3.64 20.67 -3.15
C ILE A 51 2.83 21.66 -2.31
N GLY A 52 3.05 21.68 -0.99
CA GLY A 52 2.32 22.49 -0.03
C GLY A 52 2.61 23.98 -0.13
N GLU A 53 3.82 24.35 -0.53
CA GLU A 53 4.26 25.75 -0.68
C GLU A 53 4.01 26.30 -2.09
N ASN A 54 3.65 25.45 -3.05
CA ASN A 54 3.42 25.89 -4.42
C ASN A 54 2.03 26.56 -4.56
N GLU A 55 2.03 27.86 -4.85
CA GLU A 55 0.82 28.66 -5.02
C GLU A 55 -0.11 28.12 -6.11
N TRP A 56 0.44 27.66 -7.24
CA TRP A 56 -0.34 27.13 -8.35
C TRP A 56 -1.07 25.83 -7.98
N LEU A 57 -0.38 24.88 -7.33
CA LEU A 57 -0.99 23.65 -6.82
C LEU A 57 -2.02 23.94 -5.72
N ASN A 58 -1.76 24.93 -4.86
CA ASN A 58 -2.72 25.36 -3.85
C ASN A 58 -3.99 25.98 -4.47
N ALA A 59 -3.85 26.79 -5.51
CA ALA A 59 -4.99 27.35 -6.24
C ALA A 59 -5.85 26.26 -6.90
N ILE A 60 -5.23 25.19 -7.42
CA ILE A 60 -5.97 24.02 -7.92
C ILE A 60 -6.68 23.32 -6.75
N ARG A 61 -5.96 23.04 -5.65
CA ARG A 61 -6.48 22.30 -4.49
C ARG A 61 -7.74 22.93 -3.89
N THR A 62 -7.81 24.26 -3.79
CA THR A 62 -8.99 24.96 -3.23
C THR A 62 -10.24 24.83 -4.11
N ARG A 63 -10.07 24.54 -5.40
CA ARG A 63 -11.17 24.41 -6.37
C ARG A 63 -11.56 22.96 -6.68
N LEU A 64 -10.77 21.96 -6.29
CA LEU A 64 -11.05 20.53 -6.57
C LEU A 64 -12.41 20.05 -6.01
N HIS A 65 -12.86 20.64 -4.91
CA HIS A 65 -14.15 20.30 -4.29
C HIS A 65 -15.35 21.02 -4.93
N THR A 66 -15.11 22.00 -5.80
CA THR A 66 -16.18 22.71 -6.51
C THR A 66 -16.45 22.00 -7.84
N PRO A 67 -17.66 21.47 -8.06
CA PRO A 67 -18.04 20.94 -9.37
C PRO A 67 -17.83 22.01 -10.45
N GLY A 68 -17.03 21.68 -11.48
CA GLY A 68 -16.67 22.64 -12.54
C GLY A 68 -15.62 23.69 -12.16
N GLY A 69 -15.10 23.73 -10.93
CA GLY A 69 -14.16 24.75 -10.45
C GLY A 69 -12.76 24.71 -11.07
N THR A 70 -12.51 23.77 -11.98
CA THR A 70 -11.28 23.68 -12.78
C THR A 70 -11.44 24.24 -14.19
N SER A 71 -12.45 25.09 -14.40
CA SER A 71 -12.71 25.75 -15.68
C SER A 71 -11.53 26.64 -16.11
N PRO A 72 -11.37 26.93 -17.42
CA PRO A 72 -10.34 27.86 -17.90
C PRO A 72 -10.48 29.28 -17.35
N ILE A 73 -11.70 29.66 -16.97
CA ILE A 73 -12.02 30.98 -16.40
C ILE A 73 -11.55 31.03 -14.95
N ASP A 74 -11.81 29.97 -14.18
CA ASP A 74 -11.48 29.91 -12.75
C ASP A 74 -9.99 29.61 -12.51
N LEU A 75 -9.37 28.79 -13.35
CA LEU A 75 -7.96 28.37 -13.26
C LEU A 75 -7.23 28.51 -14.61
N PRO A 76 -7.00 29.75 -15.09
CA PRO A 76 -6.35 29.99 -16.39
C PRO A 76 -4.92 29.40 -16.45
N GLY A 77 -4.17 29.45 -15.34
CA GLY A 77 -2.83 28.86 -15.25
C GLY A 77 -2.83 27.33 -15.38
N PHE A 78 -3.83 26.65 -14.81
CA PHE A 78 -4.00 25.21 -14.99
C PHE A 78 -4.38 24.86 -16.42
N TYR A 79 -5.27 25.64 -17.04
CA TYR A 79 -5.62 25.49 -18.45
C TYR A 79 -4.40 25.66 -19.37
N ALA A 80 -3.61 26.73 -19.18
CA ALA A 80 -2.40 26.97 -19.95
C ALA A 80 -1.38 25.83 -19.78
N TRP A 81 -1.14 25.37 -18.54
CA TRP A 81 -0.27 24.24 -18.27
C TRP A 81 -0.73 22.97 -19.01
N ARG A 82 -2.03 22.65 -18.99
CA ARG A 82 -2.59 21.47 -19.71
C ARG A 82 -2.33 21.50 -21.22
N HIS A 83 -2.28 22.68 -21.82
CA HIS A 83 -2.04 22.87 -23.25
C HIS A 83 -0.55 23.01 -23.61
N SER A 84 0.34 23.04 -22.62
CA SER A 84 1.78 23.04 -22.86
C SER A 84 2.29 21.67 -23.36
N PRO A 85 3.46 21.61 -24.02
CA PRO A 85 4.05 20.37 -24.48
C PRO A 85 4.15 19.31 -23.36
N ALA A 86 3.93 18.04 -23.72
CA ALA A 86 3.95 16.94 -22.76
C ALA A 86 5.29 16.82 -22.00
N SER A 87 6.41 17.17 -22.64
CA SER A 87 7.74 17.23 -22.00
C SER A 87 7.78 18.24 -20.86
N SER A 88 7.36 19.48 -21.10
CA SER A 88 7.32 20.55 -20.09
C SER A 88 6.41 20.20 -18.91
N ARG A 89 5.25 19.59 -19.18
CA ARG A 89 4.36 19.10 -18.12
C ARG A 89 5.03 18.05 -17.24
N ARG A 90 5.71 17.07 -17.85
CA ARG A 90 6.41 16.00 -17.12
C ARG A 90 7.55 16.55 -16.28
N GLU A 91 8.36 17.44 -16.84
CA GLU A 91 9.47 18.07 -16.12
C GLU A 91 9.00 18.81 -14.87
N LEU A 92 7.89 19.56 -14.98
CA LEU A 92 7.30 20.25 -13.83
C LEU A 92 6.82 19.24 -12.77
N LEU A 93 6.11 18.18 -13.16
CA LEU A 93 5.62 17.16 -12.22
C LEU A 93 6.77 16.41 -11.54
N GLN A 94 7.85 16.11 -12.27
CA GLN A 94 9.03 15.45 -11.72
C GLN A 94 9.66 16.28 -10.60
N LYS A 95 9.72 17.62 -10.73
CA LYS A 95 10.23 18.50 -9.67
C LYS A 95 9.44 18.34 -8.37
N PHE A 96 8.13 18.18 -8.44
CA PHE A 96 7.29 17.99 -7.26
C PHE A 96 7.40 16.59 -6.64
N ILE A 97 7.61 15.56 -7.46
CA ILE A 97 7.67 14.16 -7.00
C ILE A 97 9.06 13.79 -6.50
N TYR A 98 10.13 14.40 -7.01
CA TYR A 98 11.51 14.04 -6.71
C TYR A 98 11.81 13.92 -5.20
N PRO A 99 11.39 14.86 -4.32
CA PRO A 99 11.62 14.72 -2.87
C PRO A 99 10.90 13.53 -2.22
N MET A 100 9.89 12.98 -2.88
CA MET A 100 9.11 11.83 -2.38
C MET A 100 9.71 10.48 -2.79
N LEU A 101 10.68 10.45 -3.72
CA LEU A 101 11.25 9.19 -4.24
C LEU A 101 11.88 8.32 -3.13
N PRO A 102 12.71 8.85 -2.20
CA PRO A 102 13.24 8.06 -1.09
C PRO A 102 12.13 7.40 -0.24
N TRP A 103 11.02 8.12 -0.04
CA TRP A 103 9.89 7.64 0.73
C TRP A 103 9.13 6.54 -0.03
N GLN A 104 8.98 6.69 -1.35
CA GLN A 104 8.37 5.68 -2.20
C GLN A 104 9.18 4.38 -2.16
N GLU A 105 10.50 4.46 -2.33
CA GLU A 105 11.40 3.30 -2.28
C GLU A 105 11.35 2.60 -0.94
N ALA A 106 11.44 3.36 0.16
CA ALA A 106 11.32 2.84 1.52
C ALA A 106 9.95 2.19 1.77
N CYS A 107 8.85 2.79 1.31
CA CYS A 107 7.51 2.19 1.42
C CYS A 107 7.40 0.90 0.62
N HIS A 108 7.95 0.88 -0.59
CA HIS A 108 7.91 -0.29 -1.46
C HIS A 108 8.68 -1.46 -0.82
N LEU A 109 9.90 -1.19 -0.32
CA LEU A 109 10.72 -2.18 0.37
C LEU A 109 10.02 -2.71 1.62
N PHE A 110 9.51 -1.82 2.47
CA PHE A 110 8.76 -2.21 3.67
C PHE A 110 7.59 -3.14 3.36
N LEU A 111 6.75 -2.76 2.39
CA LEU A 111 5.57 -3.52 2.00
C LEU A 111 5.93 -4.83 1.29
N ARG A 112 7.02 -4.88 0.53
CA ARG A 112 7.52 -6.13 -0.09
C ARG A 112 7.88 -7.13 1.01
N LEU A 113 8.76 -6.73 1.93
CA LEU A 113 9.21 -7.58 3.03
C LEU A 113 8.08 -8.03 3.94
N LEU A 114 7.14 -7.13 4.26
CA LEU A 114 5.96 -7.47 5.05
C LEU A 114 5.09 -8.52 4.35
N ARG A 115 4.90 -8.42 3.02
CA ARG A 115 4.08 -9.38 2.27
C ARG A 115 4.75 -10.74 2.12
N GLU A 116 6.08 -10.77 2.08
CA GLU A 116 6.88 -11.99 1.99
C GLU A 116 7.00 -12.74 3.32
N SER A 117 6.81 -12.05 4.47
CA SER A 117 6.85 -12.69 5.78
C SER A 117 5.59 -13.47 6.16
N GLY A 118 4.50 -13.30 5.40
CA GLY A 118 3.23 -13.99 5.63
C GLY A 118 3.18 -15.35 4.96
N GLU A 119 2.77 -16.38 5.71
CA GLU A 119 2.48 -17.71 5.18
C GLU A 119 1.02 -17.79 4.74
N SER A 120 0.78 -18.25 3.50
CA SER A 120 -0.56 -18.40 2.95
C SER A 120 -1.17 -19.73 3.37
N LYS A 121 -2.37 -19.68 3.95
CA LYS A 121 -3.15 -20.86 4.34
C LYS A 121 -4.39 -20.99 3.47
N GLU A 122 -4.64 -22.20 3.01
CA GLU A 122 -5.90 -22.53 2.34
C GLU A 122 -6.98 -22.72 3.40
N VAL A 123 -8.08 -21.98 3.25
CA VAL A 123 -9.22 -21.97 4.15
C VAL A 123 -10.51 -22.03 3.35
N LEU A 124 -11.59 -22.47 3.99
CA LEU A 124 -12.89 -22.63 3.36
C LEU A 124 -13.89 -21.66 3.98
N ALA A 125 -14.51 -20.81 3.16
CA ALA A 125 -15.66 -20.03 3.59
C ALA A 125 -16.92 -20.88 3.44
N HIS A 126 -17.50 -21.32 4.56
CA HIS A 126 -18.73 -22.09 4.55
C HIS A 126 -19.93 -21.18 4.28
N GLN A 127 -20.72 -21.50 3.25
CA GLN A 127 -21.84 -20.65 2.80
C GLN A 127 -21.42 -19.17 2.69
N GLY A 128 -20.28 -18.93 2.03
CA GLY A 128 -19.73 -17.60 1.82
C GLY A 128 -19.26 -16.88 3.09
N SER A 129 -19.19 -17.54 4.25
CA SER A 129 -18.78 -16.92 5.51
C SER A 129 -17.58 -17.65 6.14
N PHE A 130 -16.64 -16.89 6.67
CA PHE A 130 -15.48 -17.42 7.40
C PHE A 130 -15.22 -16.58 8.65
N GLN A 131 -14.93 -17.26 9.76
CA GLN A 131 -14.59 -16.60 11.02
C GLN A 131 -13.42 -17.30 11.69
N GLN A 132 -12.49 -16.50 12.22
CA GLN A 132 -11.32 -17.01 12.94
C GLN A 132 -10.91 -16.05 14.05
N ALA A 133 -10.64 -16.57 15.24
CA ALA A 133 -10.00 -15.78 16.30
C ALA A 133 -8.52 -15.54 15.95
N PRO A 134 -8.01 -14.30 16.05
CA PRO A 134 -6.57 -14.04 15.92
C PRO A 134 -5.81 -14.81 17.00
N SER A 135 -4.67 -15.42 16.66
CA SER A 135 -3.89 -16.27 17.57
C SER A 135 -3.11 -15.48 18.64
N GLY A 136 -3.66 -14.38 19.16
CA GLY A 136 -3.01 -13.47 20.10
C GLY A 136 -1.84 -12.66 19.53
N LYS A 137 -1.45 -12.90 18.27
CA LYS A 137 -0.40 -12.18 17.57
C LYS A 137 -0.95 -10.90 16.93
N VAL A 138 -0.11 -9.87 16.83
CA VAL A 138 -0.45 -8.61 16.17
C VAL A 138 0.03 -8.70 14.73
N TYR A 139 -0.92 -8.73 13.80
CA TYR A 139 -0.66 -8.71 12.36
C TYR A 139 -0.78 -7.29 11.82
N GLN A 140 0.08 -6.93 10.87
CA GLN A 140 0.07 -5.58 10.25
C GLN A 140 -0.70 -5.55 8.94
N LEU A 141 -0.79 -6.69 8.26
CA LEU A 141 -1.48 -6.82 7.00
C LEU A 141 -2.14 -8.20 6.92
N MET A 142 -3.37 -8.22 6.41
CA MET A 142 -4.08 -9.45 6.04
C MET A 142 -4.31 -9.42 4.53
N ARG A 143 -4.07 -10.55 3.87
CA ARG A 143 -4.30 -10.71 2.43
C ARG A 143 -5.27 -11.86 2.21
N ILE A 144 -6.22 -11.62 1.31
CA ILE A 144 -7.17 -12.62 0.83
C ILE A 144 -6.91 -12.78 -0.66
N THR A 145 -6.75 -14.00 -1.12
CA THR A 145 -6.69 -14.32 -2.55
C THR A 145 -7.88 -15.18 -2.91
N LEU A 146 -8.69 -14.67 -3.84
CA LEU A 146 -9.83 -15.36 -4.42
C LEU A 146 -9.48 -15.68 -5.88
N GLU A 147 -9.78 -16.90 -6.31
CA GLU A 147 -9.55 -17.31 -7.71
C GLU A 147 -10.66 -16.80 -8.64
N ASP A 148 -11.89 -16.69 -8.13
CA ASP A 148 -13.02 -16.16 -8.89
C ASP A 148 -13.06 -14.63 -8.80
N PRO A 149 -12.85 -13.90 -9.92
CA PRO A 149 -12.86 -12.44 -9.95
C PRO A 149 -14.26 -11.83 -9.82
N SER A 150 -15.32 -12.63 -9.91
CA SER A 150 -16.70 -12.18 -9.67
C SER A 150 -17.04 -12.04 -8.19
N LEU A 151 -16.17 -12.57 -7.32
CA LEU A 151 -16.33 -12.52 -5.87
C LEU A 151 -15.47 -11.42 -5.25
N PHE A 152 -15.97 -10.85 -4.17
CA PHE A 152 -15.20 -9.95 -3.32
C PHE A 152 -15.47 -10.23 -1.86
N ALA A 153 -14.48 -9.90 -1.02
CA ALA A 153 -14.54 -10.12 0.41
C ALA A 153 -14.95 -8.83 1.14
N GLU A 154 -16.06 -8.88 1.87
CA GLU A 154 -16.34 -7.96 2.95
C GLU A 154 -15.64 -8.46 4.20
N ILE A 155 -14.81 -7.61 4.81
CA ILE A 155 -13.90 -7.98 5.89
C ILE A 155 -14.21 -7.12 7.11
N SER A 156 -14.41 -7.75 8.26
CA SER A 156 -14.43 -7.10 9.56
C SER A 156 -13.44 -7.80 10.48
N ALA A 157 -12.52 -7.05 11.07
CA ALA A 157 -11.48 -7.60 11.92
C ALA A 157 -11.28 -6.75 13.18
N ASN A 158 -11.22 -7.41 14.33
CA ASN A 158 -10.86 -6.80 15.60
C ASN A 158 -9.89 -7.72 16.38
N LYS A 159 -9.53 -7.34 17.61
CA LYS A 159 -8.61 -8.11 18.46
C LYS A 159 -9.07 -9.55 18.74
N TYR A 160 -10.37 -9.82 18.67
CA TYR A 160 -10.99 -11.08 19.07
C TYR A 160 -11.43 -11.94 17.88
N LEU A 161 -11.78 -11.32 16.75
CA LEU A 161 -12.39 -12.01 15.63
C LEU A 161 -12.03 -11.36 14.30
N VAL A 162 -11.65 -12.19 13.34
CA VAL A 162 -11.66 -11.89 11.90
C VAL A 162 -12.90 -12.55 11.31
N SER A 163 -13.74 -11.76 10.67
CA SER A 163 -14.94 -12.21 9.95
C SER A 163 -14.82 -11.79 8.48
N ILE A 164 -14.97 -12.75 7.58
CA ILE A 164 -14.91 -12.58 6.14
C ILE A 164 -16.21 -13.08 5.55
N ARG A 165 -16.82 -12.28 4.68
CA ARG A 165 -18.03 -12.61 3.92
C ARG A 165 -17.75 -12.46 2.43
N LEU A 166 -17.94 -13.53 1.68
CA LEU A 166 -17.74 -13.58 0.24
C LEU A 166 -19.06 -13.23 -0.44
N LEU A 167 -19.01 -12.12 -1.18
CA LEU A 167 -20.15 -11.52 -1.83
C LEU A 167 -19.96 -11.59 -3.35
N LYS A 168 -21.08 -11.62 -4.06
CA LYS A 168 -21.14 -11.45 -5.52
C LYS A 168 -22.07 -10.30 -5.85
N CYS A 169 -21.77 -9.54 -6.89
CA CYS A 169 -22.69 -8.56 -7.45
C CYS A 169 -23.44 -9.19 -8.62
N GLU A 170 -24.77 -9.21 -8.53
CA GLU A 170 -25.63 -9.55 -9.65
C GLU A 170 -25.95 -8.31 -10.51
N GLN A 171 -26.81 -8.45 -11.51
CA GLN A 171 -27.11 -7.43 -12.52
C GLN A 171 -27.58 -6.09 -11.92
N ASP A 172 -28.24 -6.13 -10.75
CA ASP A 172 -28.71 -4.94 -10.04
C ASP A 172 -27.62 -4.25 -9.19
N LEU A 173 -26.36 -4.66 -9.33
CA LEU A 173 -25.20 -4.18 -8.55
C LEU A 173 -25.36 -4.34 -7.03
N LYS A 174 -26.35 -5.12 -6.60
CA LYS A 174 -26.59 -5.40 -5.19
C LYS A 174 -25.65 -6.52 -4.72
N PRO A 175 -24.85 -6.31 -3.67
CA PRO A 175 -24.00 -7.34 -3.10
C PRO A 175 -24.86 -8.42 -2.42
N THR A 176 -24.73 -9.67 -2.86
CA THR A 176 -25.40 -10.83 -2.26
C THR A 176 -24.38 -11.81 -1.70
N LEU A 177 -24.70 -12.42 -0.55
CA LEU A 177 -23.86 -13.44 0.06
C LEU A 177 -23.92 -14.72 -0.75
N ILE A 178 -22.76 -15.33 -0.99
CA ILE A 178 -22.66 -16.61 -1.66
C ILE A 178 -23.16 -17.72 -0.73
N ASN A 179 -24.07 -18.58 -1.20
CA ASN A 179 -24.57 -19.73 -0.44
C ASN A 179 -23.82 -21.03 -0.77
N GLN A 180 -22.54 -20.92 -1.10
CA GLN A 180 -21.68 -22.04 -1.49
C GLN A 180 -20.39 -22.01 -0.66
N ASP A 181 -19.78 -23.18 -0.53
CA ASP A 181 -18.49 -23.32 0.13
C ASP A 181 -17.39 -22.95 -0.86
N ILE A 182 -16.66 -21.87 -0.56
CA ILE A 182 -15.65 -21.32 -1.46
C ILE A 182 -14.27 -21.41 -0.79
N PRO A 183 -13.32 -22.15 -1.38
CA PRO A 183 -11.94 -22.15 -0.91
C PRO A 183 -11.28 -20.82 -1.26
N PHE A 184 -10.45 -20.32 -0.35
CA PHE A 184 -9.65 -19.13 -0.58
C PHE A 184 -8.34 -19.19 0.19
N LYS A 185 -7.39 -18.33 -0.18
CA LYS A 185 -6.11 -18.23 0.51
C LYS A 185 -6.12 -17.04 1.46
N LEU A 186 -5.82 -17.30 2.73
CA LEU A 186 -5.69 -16.30 3.78
C LEU A 186 -4.23 -16.21 4.22
N THR A 187 -3.66 -15.01 4.15
CA THR A 187 -2.29 -14.74 4.59
C THR A 187 -2.29 -13.66 5.66
N PHE A 188 -1.75 -13.98 6.82
CA PHE A 188 -1.47 -12.99 7.85
C PHE A 188 0.01 -12.61 7.81
N CYS A 189 0.27 -11.33 7.61
CA CYS A 189 1.61 -10.77 7.44
C CYS A 189 2.04 -10.06 8.71
N GLN A 190 3.15 -10.52 9.27
CA GLN A 190 3.83 -9.93 10.42
C GLN A 190 5.33 -10.11 10.20
N PHE A 191 6.09 -9.06 10.48
CA PHE A 191 7.55 -9.09 10.41
C PHE A 191 8.19 -9.13 11.81
#